data_AF-Q1IJ59-F1
#
_entry.id   AF-Q1IJ59-F1
#
_cell.length_a   1.000
_cell.length_b   1.000
_cell.length_c   1.000
_cell.angle_alpha   90.00
_cell.angle_beta   90.00
_cell.angle_gamma   90.00
#
_symmetry.space_group_name_H-M   'P 1'
#
loop_
_entity.id
_entity.type
_entity.pdbx_description
1 polymer ?
#
loop_
_entity_poly.entity_id
_entity_poly.type
_entity_poly.pdbx_seq_one_letter_code
_entity_poly.pdbx_strand_id
1 'polypeptide(L)'
;MQNVKVTGKGMKKEAVPARTFFLLARKSPTAVIFRRGPSDWVQLVKWNTQTDEFEPGQWFRGRIYERRCDLSPNGELLVYFCSKYSRRRLEEAKQLHSDQADGRVGKQRLLKRKFCTEYTYAWTAVSRPPYLTALALWPKGDCWHGGGLFESNRRLLLNHRPIAAVPHRDHLPTHLRVEPNPAACGEDDPLFSQRLARNGWKVKQEWLVKQHRPHRFFETAQPEILEKLSPNKEHAIRLTRSFDRLDCSEEFEVSAHGKNWKTKLDAVSWAEWDHQGRLVFARDGKIIAASIAKDGLQETVLIDLTKSKPTPMPAPEWASKW
;
A
#
# COMPACT_ATOMS: atom_id res chain seq x y z
N MET A 1 -24.45 -8.58 -36.24
CA MET A 1 -23.55 -7.41 -36.42
C MET A 1 -24.31 -6.18 -35.95
N GLN A 2 -24.08 -5.74 -34.72
CA GLN A 2 -24.70 -4.53 -34.17
C GLN A 2 -23.64 -3.44 -34.05
N ASN A 3 -23.97 -2.27 -34.61
CA ASN A 3 -23.10 -1.13 -34.80
C ASN A 3 -22.60 -0.56 -33.47
N VAL A 4 -21.28 -0.55 -33.30
CA VAL A 4 -20.58 0.26 -32.30
C VAL A 4 -20.75 1.72 -32.71
N LYS A 5 -21.55 2.48 -31.95
CA LYS A 5 -21.57 3.94 -32.04
C LYS A 5 -20.18 4.47 -31.66
N VAL A 6 -19.46 4.97 -32.66
CA VAL A 6 -18.25 5.79 -32.48
C VAL A 6 -18.69 7.09 -31.81
N THR A 7 -18.36 7.26 -30.53
CA THR A 7 -18.63 8.49 -29.79
C THR A 7 -17.56 9.54 -30.12
N GLY A 8 -18.04 10.77 -30.35
CA GLY A 8 -17.30 11.87 -30.94
C GLY A 8 -16.14 12.41 -30.10
N LYS A 9 -15.16 12.93 -30.85
CA LYS A 9 -14.04 13.77 -30.40
C LYS A 9 -14.61 15.03 -29.72
N GLY A 10 -14.39 15.22 -28.42
CA GLY A 10 -14.65 16.52 -27.77
C GLY A 10 -15.31 16.53 -26.37
N MET A 11 -15.65 15.40 -25.76
CA MET A 11 -16.01 15.43 -24.34
C MET A 11 -14.75 15.62 -23.50
N LYS A 12 -14.69 16.70 -22.68
CA LYS A 12 -13.69 16.82 -21.61
C LYS A 12 -13.76 15.54 -20.79
N LYS A 13 -12.75 14.67 -20.89
CA LYS A 13 -12.65 13.50 -20.04
C LYS A 13 -12.68 14.01 -18.61
N GLU A 14 -13.70 13.64 -17.82
CA GLU A 14 -13.77 14.04 -16.43
C GLU A 14 -12.44 13.70 -15.75
N ALA A 15 -11.91 14.63 -14.97
CA ALA A 15 -10.63 14.44 -14.31
C ALA A 15 -10.79 13.27 -13.33
N VAL A 16 -10.12 12.14 -13.62
CA VAL A 16 -10.10 10.99 -12.72
C VAL A 16 -9.57 11.46 -11.36
N PRO A 17 -10.34 11.34 -10.27
CA PRO A 17 -9.90 11.78 -8.95
C PRO A 17 -8.60 11.10 -8.53
N ALA A 18 -7.83 11.77 -7.67
CA ALA A 18 -6.66 11.16 -7.06
C ALA A 18 -7.09 9.92 -6.25
N ARG A 19 -6.31 8.84 -6.31
CA ARG A 19 -6.57 7.67 -5.46
C ARG A 19 -5.94 7.91 -4.11
N THR A 20 -6.71 7.74 -3.04
CA THR A 20 -6.23 7.87 -1.66
C THR A 20 -6.25 6.52 -0.96
N PHE A 21 -5.26 6.29 -0.12
CA PHE A 21 -5.14 5.14 0.77
C PHE A 21 -4.49 5.63 2.06
N PHE A 22 -4.73 5.00 3.20
CA PHE A 22 -4.06 5.37 4.45
C PHE A 22 -3.70 4.18 5.31
N LEU A 23 -2.67 4.36 6.13
CA LEU A 23 -2.26 3.43 7.17
C LEU A 23 -2.44 4.08 8.54
N LEU A 24 -3.01 3.33 9.49
CA LEU A 24 -3.09 3.73 10.89
C LEU A 24 -1.98 3.04 11.69
N ALA A 25 -1.30 3.79 12.55
CA ALA A 25 -0.38 3.24 13.53
C ALA A 25 -1.22 2.46 14.56
N ARG A 26 -0.70 1.36 15.11
CA ARG A 26 -1.53 0.48 15.97
C ARG A 26 -1.63 0.93 17.42
N LYS A 27 -0.74 1.82 17.88
CA LYS A 27 -0.58 2.23 19.27
C LYS A 27 -0.41 3.75 19.44
N SER A 28 -0.74 4.54 18.41
CA SER A 28 -0.71 6.00 18.47
C SER A 28 -1.73 6.58 17.49
N PRO A 29 -2.25 7.81 17.73
CA PRO A 29 -3.20 8.46 16.83
C PRO A 29 -2.53 8.98 15.54
N THR A 30 -1.48 8.31 15.06
CA THR A 30 -0.76 8.69 13.84
C THR A 30 -1.25 7.85 12.67
N ALA A 31 -1.49 8.51 11.55
CA ALA A 31 -1.78 7.90 10.27
C ALA A 31 -0.90 8.49 9.16
N VAL A 32 -0.74 7.73 8.08
CA VAL A 32 -0.07 8.20 6.87
C VAL A 32 -0.99 7.96 5.68
N ILE A 33 -1.33 9.04 4.98
CA ILE A 33 -2.13 9.02 3.75
C ILE A 33 -1.18 9.01 2.55
N PHE A 34 -1.49 8.14 1.60
CA PHE A 34 -0.89 8.07 0.28
C PHE A 34 -1.90 8.68 -0.71
N ARG A 35 -1.57 9.84 -1.26
CA ARG A 35 -2.35 10.46 -2.33
C ARG A 35 -1.65 10.22 -3.66
N ARG A 36 -2.29 9.50 -4.57
CA ARG A 36 -1.74 9.14 -5.88
C ARG A 36 -2.48 9.81 -7.02
N GLY A 37 -1.72 10.25 -8.02
CA GLY A 37 -2.22 10.89 -9.24
C GLY A 37 -2.30 12.41 -9.10
N PRO A 38 -2.65 13.16 -10.17
CA PRO A 38 -2.68 12.66 -11.55
C PRO A 38 -1.28 12.19 -11.98
N SER A 39 -1.18 11.22 -12.89
CA SER A 39 0.08 10.56 -13.34
C SER A 39 0.85 9.79 -12.25
N ASP A 40 2.17 9.62 -12.42
CA ASP A 40 3.06 8.80 -11.57
C ASP A 40 3.56 9.55 -10.33
N TRP A 41 2.69 10.31 -9.66
CA TRP A 41 3.06 11.03 -8.43
C TRP A 41 2.30 10.49 -7.23
N VAL A 42 3.02 10.36 -6.12
CA VAL A 42 2.49 10.03 -4.80
C VAL A 42 2.92 11.11 -3.82
N GLN A 43 1.99 11.60 -3.00
CA GLN A 43 2.27 12.44 -1.84
C GLN A 43 2.04 11.64 -0.56
N LEU A 44 2.93 11.77 0.42
CA LEU A 44 2.65 11.39 1.79
C LEU A 44 2.06 12.57 2.56
N VAL A 45 1.04 12.30 3.36
CA VAL A 45 0.50 13.27 4.33
C VAL A 45 0.40 12.55 5.67
N LYS A 46 1.04 13.10 6.70
CA LYS A 46 0.88 12.59 8.08
C LYS A 46 -0.41 13.18 8.64
N TRP A 47 -1.18 12.35 9.32
CA TRP A 47 -2.47 12.71 9.89
C TRP A 47 -2.48 12.33 11.36
N ASN A 48 -2.81 13.29 12.22
CA ASN A 48 -3.13 13.03 13.62
C ASN A 48 -4.63 12.74 13.74
N THR A 49 -5.00 11.47 13.93
CA THR A 49 -6.40 11.03 14.00
C THR A 49 -7.13 11.50 15.24
N GLN A 50 -6.44 12.08 16.24
CA GLN A 50 -7.06 12.63 17.44
C GLN A 50 -7.48 14.09 17.24
N THR A 51 -6.65 14.89 16.57
CA THR A 51 -6.88 16.33 16.35
C THR A 51 -7.37 16.65 14.94
N ASP A 52 -7.33 15.68 14.02
CA ASP A 52 -7.52 15.86 12.58
C ASP A 52 -6.60 16.92 11.96
N GLU A 53 -5.39 17.06 12.52
CA GLU A 53 -4.32 17.85 11.92
C GLU A 53 -3.59 17.05 10.84
N PHE A 54 -3.28 17.72 9.73
CA PHE A 54 -2.62 17.13 8.58
C PHE A 54 -1.32 17.87 8.28
N GLU A 55 -0.22 17.11 8.17
CA GLU A 55 1.11 17.59 7.79
C GLU A 55 1.44 17.07 6.38
N PRO A 56 1.33 17.91 5.33
CA PRO A 56 1.74 17.53 3.98
C PRO A 56 3.23 17.25 3.92
N GLY A 57 3.60 16.10 3.38
CA GLY A 57 4.98 15.68 3.23
C GLY A 57 5.41 15.47 1.79
N GLN A 58 6.45 14.64 1.65
CA GLN A 58 7.25 14.57 0.45
C GLN A 58 6.46 14.03 -0.75
N TRP A 59 6.73 14.64 -1.91
CA TRP A 59 6.27 14.15 -3.20
C TRP A 59 7.27 13.15 -3.80
N PHE A 60 6.75 12.05 -4.31
CA PHE A 60 7.50 11.01 -4.97
C PHE A 60 7.00 10.81 -6.39
N ARG A 61 7.90 10.97 -7.37
CA ARG A 61 7.64 10.61 -8.76
C ARG A 61 7.98 9.14 -8.99
N GLY A 62 6.96 8.29 -9.03
CA GLY A 62 7.01 6.85 -9.23
C GLY A 62 5.79 6.15 -8.65
N ARG A 63 5.89 4.84 -8.44
CA ARG A 63 4.86 4.03 -7.79
C ARG A 63 5.27 3.71 -6.36
N ILE A 64 4.38 3.97 -5.41
CA ILE A 64 4.43 3.34 -4.06
C ILE A 64 3.34 2.27 -4.04
N TYR A 65 3.65 1.08 -3.55
CA TYR A 65 2.73 -0.05 -3.46
C TYR A 65 2.14 -0.08 -2.04
N GLU A 66 1.04 0.63 -1.85
CA GLU A 66 0.46 0.98 -0.55
C GLU A 66 0.07 -0.26 0.29
N ARG A 67 -0.35 -1.34 -0.39
CA ARG A 67 -0.68 -2.64 0.22
C ARG A 67 0.53 -3.38 0.78
N ARG A 68 1.74 -3.03 0.34
CA ARG A 68 3.00 -3.61 0.80
C ARG A 68 3.73 -2.76 1.84
N CYS A 69 3.17 -1.60 2.16
CA CYS A 69 3.71 -0.69 3.15
C CYS A 69 3.23 -1.06 4.56
N ASP A 70 3.84 -0.52 5.60
CA ASP A 70 3.31 -0.64 6.95
C ASP A 70 3.82 0.49 7.84
N LEU A 71 3.00 0.86 8.82
CA LEU A 71 3.33 1.88 9.80
C LEU A 71 3.71 1.18 11.11
N SER A 72 4.85 1.56 11.68
CA SER A 72 5.29 1.09 13.00
C SER A 72 4.21 1.35 14.05
N PRO A 73 4.12 0.52 15.12
CA PRO A 73 3.07 0.67 16.13
C PRO A 73 2.93 2.09 16.69
N ASN A 74 4.02 2.82 16.91
CA ASN A 74 4.00 4.20 17.40
C ASN A 74 3.86 5.27 16.29
N GLY A 75 3.91 4.90 15.01
CA GLY A 75 3.74 5.85 13.90
C GLY A 75 5.01 6.58 13.46
N GLU A 76 6.17 6.31 14.06
CA GLU A 76 7.42 7.05 13.79
C GLU A 76 8.16 6.58 12.54
N LEU A 77 7.97 5.32 12.16
CA LEU A 77 8.62 4.69 11.01
C LEU A 77 7.59 4.11 10.04
N LEU A 78 7.79 4.39 8.76
CA LEU A 78 7.08 3.81 7.64
C LEU A 78 8.03 2.88 6.88
N VAL A 79 7.63 1.62 6.68
CA VAL A 79 8.25 0.75 5.66
C VAL A 79 7.41 0.86 4.40
N TYR A 80 8.06 1.06 3.26
CA TYR A 80 7.38 1.20 1.98
C TYR A 80 8.13 0.49 0.86
N PHE A 81 7.37 -0.08 -0.08
CA PHE A 81 7.89 -0.60 -1.33
C PHE A 81 7.55 0.35 -2.46
N CYS A 82 8.53 0.68 -3.30
CA CYS A 82 8.31 1.60 -4.40
C CYS A 82 9.15 1.27 -5.62
N SER A 83 8.76 1.87 -6.75
CA SER A 83 9.51 1.79 -8.00
C SER A 83 9.50 3.13 -8.75
N LYS A 84 10.58 3.38 -9.49
CA LYS A 84 10.74 4.49 -10.43
C LYS A 84 11.08 3.95 -11.81
N TYR A 85 10.05 3.76 -12.63
CA TYR A 85 10.22 3.34 -14.01
C TYR A 85 10.89 4.44 -14.84
N SER A 86 11.99 4.10 -15.53
CA SER A 86 12.50 4.86 -16.66
C SER A 86 13.04 3.88 -17.72
N ARG A 87 12.92 4.22 -19.02
CA ARG A 87 13.41 3.37 -20.13
C ARG A 87 14.88 2.95 -19.93
N ARG A 88 15.73 3.91 -19.57
CA ARG A 88 17.15 3.68 -19.24
C ARG A 88 17.34 2.62 -18.14
N ARG A 89 16.58 2.69 -17.05
CA ARG A 89 16.68 1.71 -15.95
C ARG A 89 16.14 0.33 -16.31
N LEU A 90 15.19 0.25 -17.25
CA LEU A 90 14.68 -1.02 -17.79
C LEU A 90 15.72 -1.72 -18.66
N GLU A 91 16.45 -0.98 -19.49
CA GLU A 91 17.54 -1.51 -20.32
C GLU A 91 18.66 -2.06 -19.42
N GLU A 92 19.05 -1.31 -18.38
CA GLU A 92 20.00 -1.75 -17.35
C GLU A 92 19.52 -3.04 -16.63
N ALA A 93 18.23 -3.16 -16.30
CA ALA A 93 17.67 -4.34 -15.64
C ALA A 93 17.52 -5.57 -16.57
N LYS A 94 17.15 -5.38 -17.84
CA LYS A 94 17.01 -6.47 -18.82
C LYS A 94 18.35 -7.15 -19.12
N GLN A 95 19.42 -6.36 -19.21
CA GLN A 95 20.77 -6.87 -19.44
C GLN A 95 21.30 -7.71 -18.26
N LEU A 96 20.77 -7.49 -17.05
CA LEU A 96 21.10 -8.29 -15.86
C LEU A 96 20.36 -9.64 -15.80
N HIS A 97 19.12 -9.71 -16.31
CA HIS A 97 18.33 -10.95 -16.31
C HIS A 97 18.73 -11.92 -17.43
N SER A 98 19.20 -11.44 -18.59
CA SER A 98 19.75 -12.30 -19.63
C SER A 98 21.00 -13.08 -19.16
N ASP A 99 21.82 -12.45 -18.32
CA ASP A 99 23.04 -13.05 -17.77
C ASP A 99 22.78 -14.13 -16.70
N GLN A 100 21.56 -14.21 -16.14
CA GLN A 100 21.17 -15.24 -15.17
C GLN A 100 20.69 -16.54 -15.82
N ALA A 101 20.31 -16.51 -17.11
CA ALA A 101 19.82 -17.69 -17.83
C ALA A 101 20.94 -18.56 -18.43
N ASP A 102 22.17 -18.06 -18.50
CA ASP A 102 23.31 -18.77 -19.09
C ASP A 102 24.24 -19.32 -17.98
N GLY A 103 23.99 -20.58 -17.59
CA GLY A 103 24.50 -21.24 -16.38
C GLY A 103 26.01 -21.52 -16.31
N ARG A 104 26.87 -20.50 -16.36
CA ARG A 104 28.31 -20.67 -16.11
C ARG A 104 28.67 -20.44 -14.64
N VAL A 105 28.89 -21.55 -13.96
CA VAL A 105 29.37 -21.70 -12.58
C VAL A 105 30.76 -21.05 -12.46
N GLY A 106 30.79 -19.81 -11.96
CA GLY A 106 32.02 -19.03 -11.76
C GLY A 106 31.77 -17.57 -11.34
N LYS A 107 30.55 -17.05 -11.56
CA LYS A 107 30.18 -15.65 -11.29
C LYS A 107 29.58 -15.35 -9.90
N GLN A 108 29.43 -16.33 -9.00
CA GLN A 108 28.81 -16.08 -7.67
C GLN A 108 29.54 -15.04 -6.81
N ARG A 109 30.88 -14.93 -6.95
CA ARG A 109 31.71 -13.98 -6.18
C ARG A 109 31.66 -12.55 -6.74
N LEU A 110 31.44 -12.39 -8.06
CA LEU A 110 31.24 -11.08 -8.69
C LEU A 110 29.79 -10.58 -8.58
N LEU A 111 28.78 -11.46 -8.68
CA LEU A 111 27.37 -11.10 -8.52
C LEU A 111 27.06 -10.59 -7.10
N LYS A 112 27.64 -11.20 -6.06
CA LYS A 112 27.50 -10.73 -4.66
C LYS A 112 27.93 -9.27 -4.50
N ARG A 113 28.89 -8.79 -5.31
CA ARG A 113 29.43 -7.42 -5.23
C ARG A 113 28.54 -6.38 -5.92
N LYS A 114 27.86 -6.75 -7.02
CA LYS A 114 27.05 -5.80 -7.82
C LYS A 114 25.63 -5.60 -7.30
N PHE A 115 24.98 -6.64 -6.77
CA PHE A 115 23.60 -6.52 -6.26
C PHE A 115 23.49 -5.87 -4.88
N CYS A 116 24.57 -5.85 -4.09
CA CYS A 116 24.55 -5.33 -2.71
C CYS A 116 24.97 -3.86 -2.61
N THR A 117 25.16 -3.14 -3.73
CA THR A 117 25.87 -1.86 -3.69
C THR A 117 25.36 -0.73 -4.56
N GLU A 118 24.39 -0.96 -5.44
CA GLU A 118 23.83 0.09 -6.30
C GLU A 118 22.32 0.21 -6.11
N TYR A 119 21.81 1.44 -6.13
CA TYR A 119 20.38 1.72 -6.18
C TYR A 119 19.77 1.10 -7.44
N THR A 120 18.64 0.40 -7.29
CA THR A 120 17.88 -0.18 -8.41
C THR A 120 16.56 0.55 -8.62
N TYR A 121 15.84 0.26 -9.72
CA TYR A 121 14.59 0.96 -10.03
C TYR A 121 13.40 0.59 -9.12
N ALA A 122 13.51 -0.45 -8.31
CA ALA A 122 12.52 -0.86 -7.32
C ALA A 122 13.20 -1.27 -6.02
N TRP A 123 12.68 -0.83 -4.87
CA TRP A 123 13.30 -1.07 -3.57
C TRP A 123 12.28 -1.01 -2.43
N THR A 124 12.64 -1.66 -1.32
CA THR A 124 11.98 -1.45 -0.02
C THR A 124 12.82 -0.47 0.79
N ALA A 125 12.20 0.47 1.49
CA ALA A 125 12.89 1.36 2.41
C ALA A 125 12.09 1.60 3.68
N VAL A 126 12.80 2.03 4.73
CA VAL A 126 12.23 2.57 5.96
C VAL A 126 12.54 4.06 6.02
N SER A 127 11.56 4.87 6.42
CA SER A 127 11.65 6.33 6.52
C SER A 127 10.82 6.87 7.68
N ARG A 128 11.05 8.13 8.06
CA ARG A 128 10.18 8.85 8.97
C ARG A 128 9.08 9.59 8.21
N PRO A 129 7.78 9.29 8.43
CA PRO A 129 6.71 10.02 7.79
C PRO A 129 6.65 11.49 8.30
N PRO A 130 6.22 12.44 7.46
CA PRO A 130 5.69 12.23 6.11
C PRO A 130 6.75 12.31 4.99
N TYR A 131 8.01 12.00 5.29
CA TYR A 131 9.10 11.99 4.31
C TYR A 131 9.46 10.56 3.88
N LEU A 132 10.01 10.43 2.68
CA LEU A 132 10.45 9.16 2.09
C LEU A 132 11.97 9.00 2.09
N THR A 133 12.71 9.94 2.69
CA THR A 133 14.16 9.81 2.88
C THR A 133 14.48 8.52 3.62
N ALA A 134 15.27 7.65 2.98
CA ALA A 134 15.51 6.31 3.47
C ALA A 134 16.53 6.31 4.63
N LEU A 135 16.08 5.82 5.79
CA LEU A 135 16.93 5.46 6.92
C LEU A 135 17.54 4.07 6.73
N ALA A 136 16.76 3.15 6.17
CA ALA A 136 17.20 1.84 5.70
C ALA A 136 16.67 1.58 4.29
N LEU A 137 17.42 0.85 3.46
CA LEU A 137 17.02 0.55 2.08
C LEU A 137 17.51 -0.83 1.65
N TRP A 138 16.66 -1.57 0.94
CA TRP A 138 16.97 -2.84 0.30
C TRP A 138 16.70 -2.74 -1.21
N PRO A 139 17.75 -2.67 -2.05
CA PRO A 139 17.59 -2.67 -3.49
C PRO A 139 16.94 -3.98 -3.95
N LYS A 140 16.08 -3.92 -4.98
CA LYS A 140 15.42 -5.11 -5.50
C LYS A 140 15.51 -5.25 -7.02
N GLY A 141 15.13 -4.22 -7.77
CA GLY A 141 15.21 -4.25 -9.23
C GLY A 141 14.12 -5.10 -9.92
N ASP A 142 13.06 -5.45 -9.20
CA ASP A 142 11.82 -6.02 -9.74
C ASP A 142 10.65 -5.69 -8.81
N CYS A 143 9.42 -5.89 -9.28
CA CYS A 143 8.19 -5.51 -8.56
C CYS A 143 7.41 -6.70 -7.99
N TRP A 144 8.03 -7.88 -7.83
CA TRP A 144 7.43 -9.03 -7.15
C TRP A 144 7.66 -8.93 -5.64
N HIS A 145 6.72 -9.33 -4.78
CA HIS A 145 6.86 -9.21 -3.32
C HIS A 145 7.44 -7.83 -2.87
N GLY A 146 8.30 -7.74 -1.87
CA GLY A 146 8.82 -6.47 -1.36
C GLY A 146 7.89 -5.82 -0.34
N GLY A 147 8.37 -4.77 0.30
CA GLY A 147 7.71 -4.15 1.45
C GLY A 147 8.03 -4.85 2.76
N GLY A 148 7.21 -4.62 3.79
CA GLY A 148 7.39 -5.29 5.08
C GLY A 148 6.28 -4.99 6.08
N LEU A 149 6.35 -5.66 7.23
CA LEU A 149 5.45 -5.47 8.37
C LEU A 149 6.25 -5.22 9.64
N PHE A 150 5.87 -4.19 10.40
CA PHE A 150 6.41 -3.98 11.73
C PHE A 150 5.73 -4.92 12.72
N GLU A 151 6.50 -5.80 13.34
CA GLU A 151 6.04 -6.58 14.50
C GLU A 151 6.05 -5.72 15.76
N SER A 152 7.07 -4.86 15.89
CA SER A 152 7.21 -3.85 16.94
C SER A 152 7.87 -2.59 16.36
N ASN A 153 8.09 -1.54 17.17
CA ASN A 153 8.80 -0.33 16.71
C ASN A 153 10.26 -0.61 16.29
N ARG A 154 10.83 -1.77 16.66
CA ARG A 154 12.22 -2.14 16.39
C ARG A 154 12.39 -3.48 15.67
N ARG A 155 11.30 -4.16 15.31
CA ARG A 155 11.33 -5.45 14.58
C ARG A 155 10.53 -5.35 13.30
N LEU A 156 11.20 -5.59 12.18
CA LEU A 156 10.63 -5.51 10.84
C LEU A 156 10.74 -6.87 10.15
N LEU A 157 9.59 -7.43 9.78
CA LEU A 157 9.53 -8.49 8.78
C LEU A 157 9.70 -7.84 7.40
N LEU A 158 10.80 -8.12 6.73
CA LEU A 158 11.07 -7.66 5.37
C LEU A 158 10.57 -8.71 4.37
N ASN A 159 9.67 -8.33 3.47
CA ASN A 159 9.09 -9.24 2.47
C ASN A 159 10.03 -9.48 1.27
N HIS A 160 11.30 -9.74 1.58
CA HIS A 160 12.34 -10.17 0.66
C HIS A 160 12.78 -11.56 1.06
N ARG A 161 13.04 -12.43 0.07
CA ARG A 161 13.71 -13.71 0.32
C ARG A 161 15.10 -13.44 0.93
N PRO A 162 15.63 -14.32 1.79
CA PRO A 162 16.92 -14.11 2.47
C PRO A 162 18.06 -13.70 1.54
N ILE A 163 18.16 -14.31 0.35
CA ILE A 163 19.20 -14.00 -0.64
C ILE A 163 19.11 -12.56 -1.20
N ALA A 164 17.93 -11.96 -1.18
CA ALA A 164 17.64 -10.62 -1.72
C ALA A 164 17.38 -9.58 -0.61
N ALA A 165 17.65 -9.94 0.66
CA ALA A 165 17.44 -9.10 1.84
C ALA A 165 18.72 -8.38 2.28
N VAL A 166 19.63 -8.08 1.34
CA VAL A 166 20.88 -7.37 1.64
C VAL A 166 20.61 -5.86 1.62
N PRO A 167 20.87 -5.12 2.71
CA PRO A 167 20.67 -3.68 2.74
C PRO A 167 21.70 -2.95 1.87
N HIS A 168 21.33 -1.77 1.39
CA HIS A 168 22.25 -0.85 0.74
C HIS A 168 23.30 -0.34 1.73
N ARG A 169 24.55 -0.23 1.27
CA ARG A 169 25.71 0.16 2.11
C ARG A 169 25.54 1.49 2.86
N ASP A 170 24.84 2.45 2.25
CA ASP A 170 24.66 3.80 2.80
C ASP A 170 23.35 3.94 3.61
N HIS A 171 22.53 2.89 3.66
CA HIS A 171 21.23 2.87 4.33
C HIS A 171 21.07 1.59 5.14
N LEU A 172 21.97 1.40 6.10
CA LEU A 172 21.96 0.23 6.97
C LEU A 172 20.84 0.36 8.02
N PRO A 173 20.14 -0.73 8.36
CA PRO A 173 19.05 -0.75 9.34
C PRO A 173 19.57 -0.72 10.79
N THR A 174 20.42 0.25 11.15
CA THR A 174 21.19 0.23 12.42
C THR A 174 20.34 0.26 13.69
N HIS A 175 19.08 0.70 13.62
CA HIS A 175 18.16 0.72 14.78
C HIS A 175 17.01 -0.29 14.66
N LEU A 176 17.03 -1.17 13.65
CA LEU A 176 16.00 -2.18 13.43
C LEU A 176 16.60 -3.59 13.41
N ARG A 177 15.94 -4.51 14.10
CA ARG A 177 16.10 -5.95 13.85
C ARG A 177 15.23 -6.32 12.65
N VAL A 178 15.86 -6.74 11.57
CA VAL A 178 15.19 -7.05 10.31
C VAL A 178 15.25 -8.54 10.04
N GLU A 179 14.10 -9.15 9.83
CA GLU A 179 13.95 -10.58 9.54
C GLU A 179 13.45 -10.73 8.10
N PRO A 180 14.22 -11.37 7.19
CA PRO A 180 13.75 -11.64 5.85
C PRO A 180 12.62 -12.68 5.87
N ASN A 181 11.77 -12.66 4.85
CA ASN A 181 10.67 -13.61 4.68
C ASN A 181 11.08 -14.72 3.69
N PRO A 182 11.42 -15.95 4.15
CA PRO A 182 11.73 -17.07 3.25
C PRO A 182 10.55 -17.46 2.35
N ALA A 183 9.32 -17.22 2.82
CA ALA A 183 8.08 -17.49 2.09
C ALA A 183 7.64 -16.31 1.20
N ALA A 184 8.49 -15.30 0.97
CA ALA A 184 8.16 -14.18 0.09
C ALA A 184 7.81 -14.67 -1.32
N CYS A 185 6.56 -14.40 -1.72
CA CYS A 185 5.94 -14.76 -2.98
C CYS A 185 4.84 -13.75 -3.34
N GLY A 186 4.23 -13.92 -4.50
CA GLY A 186 3.11 -13.11 -4.94
C GLY A 186 3.45 -11.64 -5.19
N GLU A 187 2.40 -10.84 -5.30
CA GLU A 187 2.48 -9.39 -5.47
C GLU A 187 2.21 -8.71 -4.12
N ASP A 188 0.95 -8.41 -3.83
CA ASP A 188 0.53 -7.76 -2.58
C ASP A 188 0.33 -8.77 -1.44
N ASP A 189 -0.22 -9.94 -1.77
CA ASP A 189 -0.35 -11.08 -0.86
C ASP A 189 0.90 -11.97 -0.90
N PRO A 190 1.34 -12.55 0.24
CA PRO A 190 0.60 -12.69 1.51
C PRO A 190 0.69 -11.50 2.47
N LEU A 191 1.48 -10.47 2.15
CA LEU A 191 1.79 -9.39 3.09
C LEU A 191 0.54 -8.57 3.46
N PHE A 192 -0.32 -8.29 2.48
CA PHE A 192 -1.54 -7.53 2.69
C PHE A 192 -2.54 -8.29 3.57
N SER A 193 -2.85 -9.57 3.27
CA SER A 193 -3.68 -10.41 4.15
C SER A 193 -3.10 -10.59 5.55
N GLN A 194 -1.78 -10.75 5.71
CA GLN A 194 -1.14 -10.79 7.04
C GLN A 194 -1.34 -9.48 7.81
N ARG A 195 -1.23 -8.32 7.15
CA ARG A 195 -1.48 -7.01 7.75
C ARG A 195 -2.94 -6.86 8.19
N LEU A 196 -3.88 -7.28 7.34
CA LEU A 196 -5.31 -7.28 7.64
C LEU A 196 -5.59 -8.09 8.92
N ALA A 197 -5.15 -9.36 8.94
CA ALA A 197 -5.33 -10.24 10.09
C ALA A 197 -4.72 -9.67 11.37
N ARG A 198 -3.47 -9.18 11.31
CA ARG A 198 -2.80 -8.52 12.44
C ARG A 198 -3.57 -7.30 12.95
N ASN A 199 -4.21 -6.55 12.05
CA ASN A 199 -4.96 -5.34 12.37
C ASN A 199 -6.43 -5.62 12.74
N GLY A 200 -6.79 -6.88 13.04
CA GLY A 200 -8.08 -7.25 13.59
C GLY A 200 -9.17 -7.57 12.57
N TRP A 201 -8.85 -7.60 11.28
CA TRP A 201 -9.76 -8.14 10.27
C TRP A 201 -9.85 -9.66 10.40
N LYS A 202 -11.07 -10.19 10.38
CA LYS A 202 -11.35 -11.62 10.47
C LYS A 202 -11.92 -12.11 9.16
N VAL A 203 -11.34 -13.17 8.60
CA VAL A 203 -11.91 -13.85 7.44
C VAL A 203 -13.21 -14.53 7.87
N LYS A 204 -14.31 -14.18 7.20
CA LYS A 204 -15.63 -14.81 7.34
C LYS A 204 -15.90 -15.80 6.23
N GLN A 205 -15.30 -15.56 5.07
CA GLN A 205 -15.36 -16.43 3.91
C GLN A 205 -14.04 -16.34 3.16
N GLU A 206 -13.39 -17.47 2.94
CA GLU A 206 -12.20 -17.56 2.10
C GLU A 206 -12.59 -17.40 0.62
N TRP A 207 -11.69 -16.84 -0.20
CA TRP A 207 -11.91 -16.86 -1.64
C TRP A 207 -11.90 -18.30 -2.18
N LEU A 208 -12.66 -18.53 -3.26
CA LEU A 208 -12.46 -19.70 -4.12
C LEU A 208 -12.09 -19.18 -5.51
N VAL A 209 -10.85 -19.40 -5.90
CA VAL A 209 -10.32 -18.91 -7.17
C VAL A 209 -10.22 -20.07 -8.16
N LYS A 210 -10.84 -19.90 -9.32
CA LYS A 210 -10.69 -20.79 -10.47
C LYS A 210 -9.55 -20.31 -11.33
N GLN A 211 -8.61 -21.20 -11.61
CA GLN A 211 -7.53 -20.94 -12.56
C GLN A 211 -7.96 -21.42 -13.94
N HIS A 212 -8.04 -20.50 -14.91
CA HIS A 212 -8.39 -20.84 -16.29
C HIS A 212 -7.13 -21.08 -17.10
N ARG A 213 -6.95 -22.32 -17.57
CA ARG A 213 -5.93 -22.69 -18.56
C ARG A 213 -6.58 -22.76 -19.96
N PRO A 214 -5.88 -22.36 -21.05
CA PRO A 214 -4.45 -22.04 -21.14
C PRO A 214 -4.11 -20.55 -20.91
N HIS A 215 -5.09 -19.68 -20.74
CA HIS A 215 -4.89 -18.21 -20.75
C HIS A 215 -4.33 -17.64 -19.43
N ARG A 216 -4.08 -18.50 -18.42
CA ARG A 216 -3.45 -18.19 -17.12
C ARG A 216 -4.05 -16.96 -16.44
N PHE A 217 -5.37 -16.87 -16.39
CA PHE A 217 -6.05 -15.88 -15.59
C PHE A 217 -6.84 -16.54 -14.46
N PHE A 218 -7.12 -15.74 -13.44
CA PHE A 218 -7.83 -16.16 -12.25
C PHE A 218 -9.22 -15.51 -12.24
N GLU A 219 -10.23 -16.29 -11.88
CA GLU A 219 -11.58 -15.79 -11.70
C GLU A 219 -12.10 -16.25 -10.35
N THR A 220 -12.78 -15.37 -9.63
CA THR A 220 -13.31 -15.67 -8.31
C THR A 220 -14.67 -16.32 -8.44
N ALA A 221 -14.74 -17.62 -8.12
CA ALA A 221 -16.00 -18.34 -7.99
C ALA A 221 -16.75 -17.99 -6.69
N GLN A 222 -16.00 -17.62 -5.65
CA GLN A 222 -16.53 -17.16 -4.37
C GLN A 222 -15.62 -16.06 -3.81
N PRO A 223 -16.14 -14.87 -3.47
CA PRO A 223 -15.31 -13.77 -2.97
C PRO A 223 -14.74 -14.09 -1.58
N GLU A 224 -13.60 -13.47 -1.26
CA GLU A 224 -13.15 -13.38 0.12
C GLU A 224 -14.01 -12.33 0.83
N ILE A 225 -14.47 -12.64 2.04
CA ILE A 225 -15.20 -11.71 2.90
C ILE A 225 -14.44 -11.60 4.20
N LEU A 226 -13.98 -10.39 4.51
CA LEU A 226 -13.40 -10.04 5.80
C LEU A 226 -14.32 -9.09 6.56
N GLU A 227 -14.24 -9.15 7.88
CA GLU A 227 -15.00 -8.28 8.78
C GLU A 227 -14.10 -7.73 9.87
N LYS A 228 -14.26 -6.45 10.19
CA LYS A 228 -13.64 -5.82 11.36
C LYS A 228 -14.68 -5.08 12.20
N LEU A 229 -14.80 -5.48 13.46
CA LEU A 229 -15.66 -4.82 14.43
C LEU A 229 -15.07 -3.47 14.85
N SER A 230 -15.94 -2.50 15.06
CA SER A 230 -15.66 -1.27 15.79
C SER A 230 -15.16 -1.56 17.20
N PRO A 231 -14.41 -0.64 17.84
CA PRO A 231 -13.90 -0.85 19.20
C PRO A 231 -14.99 -1.17 20.25
N ASN A 232 -16.16 -0.55 20.13
CA ASN A 232 -17.32 -0.80 20.99
C ASN A 232 -18.16 -2.02 20.56
N LYS A 233 -17.81 -2.67 19.45
CA LYS A 233 -18.50 -3.85 18.87
C LYS A 233 -19.96 -3.61 18.45
N GLU A 234 -20.38 -2.35 18.35
CA GLU A 234 -21.74 -1.98 17.91
C GLU A 234 -21.88 -1.98 16.39
N HIS A 235 -20.77 -1.88 15.67
CA HIS A 235 -20.73 -1.82 14.21
C HIS A 235 -19.60 -2.66 13.63
N ALA A 236 -19.72 -3.03 12.36
CA ALA A 236 -18.73 -3.77 11.62
C ALA A 236 -18.48 -3.13 10.25
N ILE A 237 -17.22 -3.15 9.80
CA ILE A 237 -16.87 -2.94 8.39
C ILE A 237 -16.69 -4.31 7.76
N ARG A 238 -17.36 -4.55 6.65
CA ARG A 238 -17.17 -5.71 5.78
C ARG A 238 -16.38 -5.29 4.56
N LEU A 239 -15.35 -6.05 4.23
CA LEU A 239 -14.55 -5.95 3.02
C LEU A 239 -14.80 -7.22 2.18
N THR A 240 -15.38 -7.05 1.01
CA THR A 240 -15.55 -8.13 0.02
C THR A 240 -14.49 -7.95 -1.06
N ARG A 241 -13.66 -8.97 -1.28
CA ARG A 241 -12.61 -8.97 -2.31
C ARG A 241 -12.90 -10.04 -3.35
N SER A 242 -12.76 -9.68 -4.62
CA SER A 242 -12.86 -10.63 -5.72
C SER A 242 -11.83 -10.30 -6.80
N PHE A 243 -11.54 -11.29 -7.63
CA PHE A 243 -10.69 -11.20 -8.80
C PHE A 243 -11.48 -11.55 -10.06
N ASP A 244 -11.34 -10.69 -11.06
CA ASP A 244 -11.64 -11.00 -12.44
C ASP A 244 -10.37 -10.75 -13.27
N ARG A 245 -9.79 -11.83 -13.79
CA ARG A 245 -8.51 -11.87 -14.50
C ARG A 245 -7.32 -11.33 -13.69
N LEU A 246 -6.98 -10.05 -13.91
CA LEU A 246 -5.89 -9.33 -13.24
C LEU A 246 -6.43 -8.20 -12.35
N ASP A 247 -7.75 -7.99 -12.35
CA ASP A 247 -8.39 -6.91 -11.62
C ASP A 247 -8.91 -7.46 -10.28
N CYS A 248 -8.34 -6.95 -9.19
CA CYS A 248 -8.87 -7.16 -7.86
C CYS A 248 -9.88 -6.06 -7.55
N SER A 249 -11.14 -6.44 -7.32
CA SER A 249 -12.18 -5.54 -6.86
C SER A 249 -12.36 -5.65 -5.35
N GLU A 250 -12.62 -4.52 -4.71
CA GLU A 250 -12.84 -4.41 -3.28
C GLU A 250 -14.07 -3.56 -3.02
N GLU A 251 -14.99 -4.10 -2.23
CA GLU A 251 -16.21 -3.40 -1.84
C GLU A 251 -16.32 -3.33 -0.33
N PHE A 252 -16.74 -2.17 0.17
CA PHE A 252 -16.93 -1.93 1.60
C PHE A 252 -18.41 -1.76 1.93
N GLU A 253 -18.85 -2.42 2.99
CA GLU A 253 -20.18 -2.28 3.59
C GLU A 253 -20.01 -2.04 5.09
N VAL A 254 -20.88 -1.23 5.68
CA VAL A 254 -20.92 -1.01 7.13
C VAL A 254 -22.25 -1.50 7.64
N SER A 255 -22.23 -2.22 8.75
CA SER A 255 -23.43 -2.75 9.40
C SER A 255 -23.43 -2.48 10.89
N ALA A 256 -24.63 -2.44 11.47
CA ALA A 256 -24.83 -2.37 12.91
C ALA A 256 -24.96 -3.80 13.46
N HIS A 257 -24.17 -4.12 14.48
CA HIS A 257 -24.22 -5.40 15.16
C HIS A 257 -25.56 -5.55 15.91
N GLY A 258 -26.24 -6.68 15.73
CA GLY A 258 -27.53 -6.95 16.38
C GLY A 258 -28.74 -6.18 15.82
N LYS A 259 -28.56 -5.36 14.77
CA LYS A 259 -29.65 -4.68 14.06
C LYS A 259 -29.67 -5.09 12.59
N ASN A 260 -30.85 -5.05 11.96
CA ASN A 260 -30.97 -5.29 10.52
C ASN A 260 -30.69 -4.02 9.71
N TRP A 261 -29.56 -3.35 9.98
CA TRP A 261 -29.12 -2.16 9.23
C TRP A 261 -27.73 -2.39 8.65
N LYS A 262 -27.60 -2.10 7.36
CA LYS A 262 -26.34 -2.12 6.62
C LYS A 262 -26.40 -1.12 5.48
N THR A 263 -25.26 -0.56 5.11
CA THR A 263 -25.15 0.35 3.97
C THR A 263 -23.82 0.15 3.24
N LYS A 264 -23.85 0.25 1.90
CA LYS A 264 -22.66 0.18 1.07
C LYS A 264 -21.90 1.51 1.13
N LEU A 265 -20.57 1.44 1.14
CA LEU A 265 -19.71 2.61 0.98
C LEU A 265 -19.28 2.73 -0.48
N ASP A 266 -19.99 3.55 -1.24
CA ASP A 266 -19.72 3.72 -2.67
C ASP A 266 -18.41 4.47 -2.95
N ALA A 267 -17.71 4.05 -4.01
CA ALA A 267 -16.45 4.62 -4.48
C ALA A 267 -15.32 4.70 -3.43
N VAL A 268 -15.40 3.91 -2.36
CA VAL A 268 -14.38 3.86 -1.31
C VAL A 268 -13.20 2.98 -1.74
N SER A 269 -11.99 3.54 -1.67
CA SER A 269 -10.74 2.81 -1.93
C SER A 269 -10.16 2.15 -0.69
N TRP A 270 -10.52 2.62 0.51
CA TRP A 270 -10.07 2.06 1.78
C TRP A 270 -10.94 2.53 2.94
N ALA A 271 -11.24 1.67 3.93
CA ALA A 271 -11.98 2.02 5.14
C ALA A 271 -11.37 1.38 6.39
N GLU A 272 -11.49 2.06 7.54
CA GLU A 272 -10.99 1.62 8.84
C GLU A 272 -11.77 2.25 10.01
N TRP A 273 -11.60 1.70 11.20
CA TRP A 273 -11.91 2.37 12.47
C TRP A 273 -10.68 3.11 12.98
N ASP A 274 -10.75 4.43 13.18
CA ASP A 274 -9.64 5.17 13.78
C ASP A 274 -9.50 4.91 15.30
N HIS A 275 -8.49 5.52 15.94
CA HIS A 275 -8.26 5.37 17.39
C HIS A 275 -9.38 5.95 18.26
N GLN A 276 -10.19 6.84 17.70
CA GLN A 276 -11.38 7.37 18.38
C GLN A 276 -12.61 6.47 18.16
N GLY A 277 -12.48 5.40 17.38
CA GLY A 277 -13.58 4.51 17.02
C GLY A 277 -14.50 5.07 15.94
N ARG A 278 -14.08 6.12 15.23
CA ARG A 278 -14.84 6.67 14.10
C ARG A 278 -14.63 5.80 12.87
N LEU A 279 -15.68 5.65 12.06
CA LEU A 279 -15.53 5.09 10.72
C LEU A 279 -14.80 6.13 9.87
N VAL A 280 -13.67 5.77 9.30
CA VAL A 280 -12.89 6.65 8.41
C VAL A 280 -12.62 5.94 7.10
N PHE A 281 -12.74 6.64 5.98
CA PHE A 281 -12.52 6.06 4.66
C PHE A 281 -11.97 7.05 3.64
N ALA A 282 -11.31 6.49 2.62
CA ALA A 282 -10.75 7.19 1.49
C ALA A 282 -11.71 7.09 0.30
N ARG A 283 -12.09 8.24 -0.28
CA ARG A 283 -12.99 8.32 -1.44
C ARG A 283 -12.62 9.53 -2.29
N ASP A 284 -12.44 9.33 -3.60
CA ASP A 284 -12.24 10.40 -4.60
C ASP A 284 -11.25 11.50 -4.19
N GLY A 285 -10.07 11.09 -3.70
CA GLY A 285 -9.01 12.02 -3.30
C GLY A 285 -9.19 12.66 -1.93
N LYS A 286 -10.19 12.22 -1.14
CA LYS A 286 -10.52 12.76 0.18
C LYS A 286 -10.33 11.69 1.26
N ILE A 287 -10.15 12.15 2.49
CA ILE A 287 -10.38 11.34 3.70
C ILE A 287 -11.63 11.87 4.38
N ILE A 288 -12.53 10.95 4.72
CA ILE A 288 -13.85 11.25 5.26
C ILE A 288 -14.00 10.46 6.56
N ALA A 289 -14.51 11.12 7.60
CA ALA A 289 -15.03 10.45 8.78
C ALA A 289 -16.55 10.35 8.68
N ALA A 290 -17.14 9.30 9.23
CA ALA A 290 -18.57 9.15 9.30
C ALA A 290 -19.01 8.70 10.70
N SER A 291 -20.07 9.32 11.20
CA SER A 291 -20.83 8.83 12.35
C SER A 291 -22.05 8.06 11.86
N ILE A 292 -22.33 6.93 12.51
CA ILE A 292 -23.50 6.10 12.22
C ILE A 292 -24.67 6.64 13.04
N ALA A 293 -25.64 7.25 12.36
CA ALA A 293 -26.87 7.76 12.94
C ALA A 293 -28.02 6.76 12.75
N LYS A 294 -29.20 7.02 13.33
CA LYS A 294 -30.38 6.14 13.21
C LYS A 294 -30.78 5.87 11.75
N ASP A 295 -30.61 6.85 10.87
CA ASP A 295 -31.15 6.82 9.50
C ASP A 295 -30.06 6.75 8.41
N GLY A 296 -28.79 6.54 8.80
CA GLY A 296 -27.70 6.44 7.82
C GLY A 296 -26.33 6.89 8.34
N LEU A 297 -25.44 7.21 7.39
CA LEU A 297 -24.12 7.75 7.66
C LEU A 297 -24.15 9.27 7.55
N GLN A 298 -23.68 9.96 8.59
CA GLN A 298 -23.38 11.38 8.51
C GLN A 298 -21.88 11.54 8.26
N GLU A 299 -21.55 11.98 7.06
CA GLU A 299 -20.16 12.09 6.58
C GLU A 299 -19.60 13.51 6.79
N THR A 300 -18.34 13.59 7.18
CA THR A 300 -17.57 14.82 7.31
C THR A 300 -16.25 14.65 6.58
N VAL A 301 -15.98 15.52 5.60
CA VAL A 301 -14.67 15.54 4.90
C VAL A 301 -13.63 16.09 5.86
N LEU A 302 -12.62 15.28 6.19
CA LEU A 302 -11.51 15.70 7.04
C LEU A 302 -10.43 16.44 6.24
N ILE A 303 -10.14 15.96 5.02
CA ILE A 303 -9.22 16.62 4.10
C ILE A 303 -9.58 16.31 2.64
N ASP A 304 -9.44 17.31 1.78
CA ASP A 304 -9.59 17.20 0.32
C ASP A 304 -8.24 17.39 -0.38
N LEU A 305 -7.70 16.32 -0.94
CA LEU A 305 -6.41 16.30 -1.65
C LEU A 305 -6.58 16.26 -3.19
N THR A 306 -7.78 16.52 -3.70
CA THR A 306 -8.05 16.51 -5.14
C THR A 306 -7.23 17.56 -5.88
N LYS A 307 -7.06 18.74 -5.29
CA LYS A 307 -6.33 19.87 -5.87
C LYS A 307 -4.82 19.87 -5.58
N SER A 308 -4.31 18.92 -4.79
CA SER A 308 -2.88 18.84 -4.47
C SER A 308 -2.01 18.69 -5.72
N LYS A 309 -0.89 19.39 -5.78
CA LYS A 309 0.06 19.36 -6.90
C LYS A 309 1.48 19.12 -6.41
N PRO A 310 2.31 18.37 -7.16
CA PRO A 310 3.70 18.16 -6.81
C PRO A 310 4.45 19.48 -6.61
N THR A 311 5.08 19.62 -5.45
CA THR A 311 6.00 20.71 -5.12
C THR A 311 7.30 20.12 -4.57
N PRO A 312 8.47 20.72 -4.85
CA PRO A 312 9.71 20.32 -4.19
C PRO A 312 9.53 20.43 -2.67
N MET A 313 9.83 19.34 -1.98
CA MET A 313 9.79 19.28 -0.53
C MET A 313 11.04 18.55 -0.04
N PRO A 314 12.14 19.27 0.21
CA PRO A 314 13.35 18.66 0.74
C PRO A 314 13.05 18.11 2.12
N ALA A 315 13.62 16.95 2.42
CA ALA A 315 13.48 16.39 3.74
C ALA A 315 14.27 17.21 4.76
N PRO A 316 13.68 17.57 5.91
CA PRO A 316 14.40 18.20 6.99
C PRO A 316 15.44 17.24 7.57
N GLU A 317 16.46 17.78 8.23
CA GLU A 317 17.58 17.00 8.76
C GLU A 317 17.13 15.86 9.70
N TRP A 318 16.07 16.09 10.49
CA TRP A 318 15.53 15.07 11.39
C TRP A 318 14.99 13.85 10.65
N ALA A 319 14.50 14.01 9.41
CA ALA A 319 13.94 12.89 8.64
C ALA A 319 15.03 11.96 8.06
N SER A 320 16.28 12.40 8.04
CA SER A 320 17.46 11.60 7.62
C SER A 320 18.20 10.91 8.77
N LYS A 321 17.73 11.05 10.01
CA LYS A 321 18.34 10.47 11.21
C LYS A 321 17.43 9.40 11.82
N TRP A 322 18.02 8.47 12.58
CA TRP A 322 17.30 7.41 13.29
C TRP A 322 16.63 7.85 14.57
#